data_AF-A0A3B9C006-F1
#
_entry.id   AF-A0A3B9C006-F1
#
_cell.length_a   1.000
_cell.length_b   1.000
_cell.length_c   1.000
_cell.angle_alpha   90.00
_cell.angle_beta   90.00
_cell.angle_gamma   90.00
#
_symmetry.space_group_name_H-M   'P 1'
#
loop_
_entity.id
_entity.type
_entity.pdbx_description
1 polymer ?
#
loop_
_entity_poly.entity_id
_entity_poly.type
_entity_poly.pdbx_seq_one_letter_code
_entity_poly.pdbx_strand_id
1 'polypeptide(L)'
;MCKAMNRSLTNVIVGAFGGNKAGGAAQEAGGTYKEISMSDTAVLMAYSKKVVIVPGYGLAVAQAQHTCHELEKVLEEKGVELVYAIHPVAGRMPGHMN
;
A
#
# COMPACT_ATOMS: atom_id res chain seq x y z
N MET A 1 -6.66 13.29 -7.74
CA MET A 1 -5.52 12.52 -8.27
C MET A 1 -4.25 13.34 -8.37
N CYS A 2 -4.16 14.36 -9.23
CA CYS A 2 -2.97 15.20 -9.43
C CYS A 2 -2.35 15.75 -8.11
N LYS A 3 -3.18 16.34 -7.24
CA LYS A 3 -2.76 16.81 -5.90
C LYS A 3 -2.18 15.69 -5.01
N ALA A 4 -2.79 14.50 -5.04
CA ALA A 4 -2.34 13.34 -4.25
C ALA A 4 -1.04 12.72 -4.79
N MET A 5 -0.71 12.95 -6.06
CA MET A 5 0.55 12.53 -6.67
C MET A 5 1.64 13.60 -6.58
N ASN A 6 1.35 14.76 -5.98
CA ASN A 6 2.20 15.95 -6.02
C ASN A 6 2.62 16.35 -7.45
N ARG A 7 1.68 16.25 -8.42
CA ARG A 7 1.90 16.61 -9.83
C ARG A 7 0.84 17.60 -10.30
N SER A 8 1.22 18.60 -11.09
CA SER A 8 0.27 19.51 -11.73
C SER A 8 -0.49 18.81 -12.87
N LEU A 9 -1.69 19.32 -13.21
CA LEU A 9 -2.50 18.77 -14.31
C LEU A 9 -1.76 18.83 -15.65
N THR A 10 -1.09 19.95 -15.95
CA THR A 10 -0.29 20.13 -17.16
C THR A 10 0.80 19.07 -17.30
N ASN A 11 1.51 18.74 -16.20
CA ASN A 11 2.56 17.72 -16.18
C ASN A 11 2.03 16.28 -16.33
N VAL A 12 0.74 16.05 -16.07
CA VAL A 12 0.10 14.74 -16.26
C VAL A 12 -0.38 14.58 -17.70
N ILE A 13 -0.97 15.63 -18.29
CA ILE A 13 -1.55 15.58 -19.65
C ILE A 13 -0.48 15.66 -20.74
N VAL A 14 0.46 16.60 -20.63
CA VAL A 14 1.44 16.88 -21.70
C VAL A 14 2.62 15.89 -21.64
N GLY A 15 2.77 15.18 -20.51
CA GLY A 15 4.01 14.47 -20.18
C GLY A 15 5.14 15.47 -19.94
N ALA A 16 6.07 15.15 -19.04
CA ALA A 16 7.23 15.99 -18.81
C ALA A 16 8.18 15.93 -20.03
N PHE A 17 7.90 16.72 -21.08
CA PHE A 17 8.90 17.04 -22.10
C PHE A 17 9.97 17.92 -21.45
N GLY A 18 11.08 17.31 -21.07
CA GLY A 18 12.15 17.95 -20.31
C GLY A 18 11.96 17.78 -18.81
N GLY A 19 12.49 16.67 -18.29
CA GLY A 19 12.57 16.46 -16.85
C GLY A 19 13.31 17.62 -16.18
N ASN A 20 12.67 18.28 -15.21
CA ASN A 20 13.40 19.05 -14.21
C ASN A 20 12.55 19.27 -12.94
N LYS A 21 12.70 18.36 -11.98
CA LYS A 21 13.70 18.56 -10.93
C LYS A 21 14.51 17.27 -10.87
N ALA A 22 15.81 17.35 -11.11
CA ALA A 22 16.72 16.36 -10.61
C ALA A 22 16.42 16.23 -9.10
N GLY A 23 15.84 15.10 -8.70
CA GLY A 23 16.06 14.62 -7.36
C GLY A 23 17.57 14.62 -7.16
N GLY A 24 18.03 15.06 -6.00
CA GLY A 24 19.44 14.91 -5.63
C GLY A 24 19.89 13.49 -5.99
N ALA A 25 21.15 13.37 -6.44
CA ALA A 25 21.76 12.11 -6.87
C ALA A 25 21.14 10.95 -6.10
N ALA A 26 20.48 10.02 -6.81
CA ALA A 26 19.86 8.87 -6.20
C ALA A 26 20.92 8.24 -5.29
N GLN A 27 20.76 8.42 -3.98
CA GLN A 27 21.60 7.70 -3.04
C GLN A 27 21.40 6.23 -3.40
N GLU A 28 22.50 5.51 -3.60
CA GLU A 28 22.44 4.06 -3.68
C GLU A 28 21.54 3.59 -2.55
N ALA A 29 20.55 2.75 -2.89
CA ALA A 29 19.57 2.25 -1.94
C ALA A 29 20.31 1.48 -0.83
N GLY A 30 20.73 2.22 0.20
CA GLY A 30 21.45 1.69 1.33
C GLY A 30 20.46 1.05 2.27
N GLY A 31 20.50 -0.28 2.37
CA GLY A 31 19.69 -1.02 3.32
C GLY A 31 19.76 -2.52 3.08
N THR A 32 19.70 -3.30 4.15
CA THR A 32 19.47 -4.74 4.08
C THR A 32 17.97 -5.00 4.22
N TYR A 33 17.42 -5.91 3.41
CA TYR A 33 16.07 -6.40 3.64
C TYR A 33 16.08 -7.47 4.75
N LYS A 34 14.97 -7.60 5.45
CA LYS A 34 14.75 -8.69 6.41
C LYS A 34 13.61 -9.54 5.89
N GLU A 35 13.92 -10.79 5.59
CA GLU A 35 12.92 -11.79 5.27
C GLU A 35 12.26 -12.31 6.56
N ILE A 36 10.99 -12.70 6.46
CA ILE A 36 10.21 -13.26 7.57
C ILE A 36 9.37 -14.41 7.03
N SER A 37 9.21 -15.47 7.83
CA SER A 37 8.38 -16.61 7.46
C SER A 37 6.88 -16.29 7.58
N MET A 38 6.04 -17.08 6.91
CA MET A 38 4.58 -16.95 7.03
C MET A 38 4.11 -17.19 8.47
N SER A 39 4.68 -18.17 9.16
CA SER A 39 4.36 -18.50 10.55
C SER A 39 4.68 -17.35 11.50
N ASP A 40 5.86 -16.74 11.34
CA ASP A 40 6.26 -15.61 12.20
C ASP A 40 5.38 -14.39 11.95
N THR A 41 5.01 -14.14 10.69
CA THR A 41 4.10 -13.03 10.33
C THR A 41 2.72 -13.24 10.94
N ALA A 42 2.19 -14.47 10.91
CA ALA A 42 0.91 -14.80 11.52
C ALA A 42 0.93 -14.61 13.04
N VAL A 43 1.99 -15.06 13.71
CA VAL A 43 2.20 -14.85 15.15
C VAL A 43 2.27 -13.36 15.47
N LEU A 44 3.05 -12.59 14.70
CA LEU A 44 3.19 -11.15 14.89
C LEU A 44 1.85 -10.42 14.78
N MET A 45 1.03 -10.76 13.79
CA MET A 45 -0.32 -10.17 13.64
C MET A 45 -1.26 -10.59 14.77
N ALA A 46 -1.26 -11.87 15.15
CA ALA A 46 -2.16 -12.41 16.17
C ALA A 46 -1.93 -11.83 17.58
N TYR A 47 -0.70 -11.42 17.90
CA TYR A 47 -0.36 -10.80 19.18
C TYR A 47 -0.27 -9.26 19.12
N SER A 48 -0.55 -8.67 17.95
CA SER A 48 -0.61 -7.21 17.81
C SER A 48 -1.92 -6.68 18.38
N LYS A 49 -1.90 -5.46 18.96
CA LYS A 49 -3.14 -4.80 19.39
C LYS A 49 -3.93 -4.22 18.22
N LYS A 50 -3.20 -3.79 17.20
CA LYS A 50 -3.74 -3.08 16.04
C LYS A 50 -2.93 -3.43 14.79
N VAL A 51 -3.62 -3.75 13.70
CA VAL A 51 -3.03 -4.05 12.39
C VAL A 51 -3.62 -3.10 11.35
N VAL A 52 -2.76 -2.49 10.54
CA VAL A 52 -3.18 -1.59 9.47
C VAL A 52 -2.84 -2.21 8.12
N ILE A 53 -3.86 -2.55 7.33
CA ILE A 53 -3.69 -3.09 5.98
C ILE A 53 -3.66 -1.91 4.99
N VAL A 54 -2.63 -1.87 4.14
CA VAL A 54 -2.50 -0.87 3.07
C VAL A 54 -2.75 -1.56 1.73
N PRO A 55 -4.02 -1.59 1.24
CA PRO A 55 -4.32 -2.26 -0.02
C PRO A 55 -3.76 -1.48 -1.21
N GLY A 56 -3.37 -2.22 -2.25
CA GLY A 56 -2.85 -1.66 -3.49
C GLY A 56 -3.32 -2.46 -4.70
N TYR A 57 -2.93 -2.02 -5.90
CA TYR A 57 -3.39 -2.65 -7.14
C TYR A 57 -3.08 -4.16 -7.23
N GLY A 58 -1.96 -4.62 -6.63
CA GLY A 58 -1.60 -6.03 -6.62
C GLY A 58 -2.65 -6.92 -5.95
N LEU A 59 -3.31 -6.43 -4.89
CA LEU A 59 -4.38 -7.16 -4.21
C LEU A 59 -5.58 -7.38 -5.14
N ALA A 60 -5.96 -6.37 -5.91
CA ALA A 60 -7.04 -6.46 -6.89
C ALA A 60 -6.70 -7.36 -8.07
N VAL A 61 -5.46 -7.30 -8.59
CA VAL A 61 -5.02 -8.20 -9.68
C VAL A 61 -5.04 -9.66 -9.23
N ALA A 62 -4.64 -9.93 -7.98
CA ALA A 62 -4.65 -11.27 -7.40
C ALA A 62 -6.05 -11.73 -6.96
N GLN A 63 -7.08 -10.88 -7.02
CA GLN A 63 -8.42 -11.15 -6.51
C GLN A 63 -8.44 -11.57 -5.03
N ALA A 64 -7.55 -10.99 -4.23
CA ALA A 64 -7.31 -11.40 -2.84
C ALA A 64 -8.20 -10.66 -1.81
N GLN A 65 -9.15 -9.84 -2.25
CA GLN A 65 -10.03 -9.07 -1.36
C GLN A 65 -10.84 -9.95 -0.39
N HIS A 66 -11.30 -11.11 -0.85
CA HIS A 66 -12.08 -12.02 -0.02
C HIS A 66 -11.22 -12.68 1.06
N THR A 67 -10.02 -13.15 0.70
CA THR A 67 -9.05 -13.71 1.64
C THR A 67 -8.57 -12.66 2.65
N CYS A 68 -8.40 -11.41 2.23
CA CYS A 68 -8.06 -10.31 3.12
C CYS A 68 -9.15 -10.05 4.16
N HIS A 69 -10.42 -10.12 3.75
CA HIS A 69 -11.56 -9.98 4.65
C HIS A 69 -11.73 -11.20 5.59
N GLU A 70 -11.38 -12.40 5.14
CA GLU A 70 -11.32 -13.58 6.03
C GLU A 70 -10.22 -13.42 7.09
N LEU A 71 -9.05 -12.91 6.70
CA LEU A 71 -7.96 -12.61 7.64
C LEU A 71 -8.37 -11.56 8.68
N GLU A 72 -9.08 -10.52 8.26
CA GLU A 72 -9.66 -9.50 9.16
C GLU A 72 -10.53 -10.16 10.23
N LYS A 73 -11.49 -11.00 9.85
CA LYS A 73 -12.35 -11.70 10.80
C LYS A 73 -11.55 -12.54 11.81
N VAL A 74 -10.57 -13.29 11.33
CA VAL A 74 -9.71 -14.13 12.19
C VAL A 74 -8.92 -13.29 13.20
N LEU A 75 -8.50 -12.09 12.82
CA LEU A 75 -7.77 -11.17 13.71
C LEU A 75 -8.71 -10.47 14.69
N GLU A 76 -9.90 -10.04 14.24
CA GLU A 76 -10.93 -9.44 15.10
C GLU A 76 -11.43 -10.42 16.16
N GLU A 77 -11.62 -11.70 15.82
CA GLU A 77 -11.95 -12.77 16.78
C GLU A 77 -10.90 -12.92 17.89
N LYS A 78 -9.65 -12.56 17.61
CA LYS A 78 -8.53 -12.54 18.58
C LYS A 78 -8.42 -11.22 19.33
N GLY A 79 -9.33 -10.27 19.11
CA GLY A 79 -9.35 -8.95 19.75
C GLY A 79 -8.36 -7.95 19.15
N VAL A 80 -7.85 -8.20 17.94
CA VAL A 80 -6.95 -7.28 17.23
C VAL A 80 -7.80 -6.25 16.48
N GLU A 81 -7.51 -4.95 16.66
CA GLU A 81 -8.15 -3.89 15.86
C GLU A 81 -7.56 -3.87 14.45
N LEU A 82 -8.35 -4.16 13.42
CA LEU A 82 -7.92 -4.07 12.03
C LEU A 82 -8.44 -2.80 11.35
N VAL A 83 -7.59 -2.13 10.58
CA VAL A 83 -7.98 -0.92 9.83
C VAL A 83 -7.37 -0.92 8.44
N TYR A 84 -8.13 -0.43 7.46
CA TYR A 84 -7.63 -0.23 6.09
C TYR A 84 -7.15 1.21 5.89
N ALA A 85 -5.90 1.39 5.46
CA ALA A 85 -5.33 2.68 5.10
C ALA A 85 -5.22 2.80 3.57
N ILE A 86 -6.20 3.45 2.96
CA ILE A 86 -6.30 3.58 1.50
C ILE A 86 -5.62 4.86 1.03
N HIS A 87 -4.59 4.71 0.20
CA HIS A 87 -4.00 5.87 -0.47
C HIS A 87 -4.96 6.42 -1.55
N PRO A 88 -5.15 7.75 -1.71
CA PRO A 88 -6.13 8.32 -2.65
C PRO A 88 -5.94 8.00 -4.13
N VAL A 89 -4.78 7.45 -4.50
CA VAL A 89 -4.46 6.99 -5.86
C VAL A 89 -4.08 5.51 -5.92
N ALA A 90 -4.39 4.74 -4.87
CA ALA A 90 -4.26 3.29 -4.91
C ALA A 90 -5.21 2.69 -5.96
N GLY A 91 -4.73 1.70 -6.72
CA GLY A 91 -5.51 1.02 -7.76
C GLY A 91 -5.33 1.62 -9.16
N ARG A 92 -6.43 1.67 -9.93
CA ARG A 92 -6.46 2.12 -11.34
C ARG A 92 -7.60 3.08 -11.68
N MET A 93 -8.48 3.36 -10.72
CA MET A 93 -9.56 4.34 -10.84
C MET A 93 -9.74 5.07 -9.51
N PRO A 94 -10.32 6.28 -9.47
CA PRO A 94 -10.63 6.93 -8.21
C PRO A 94 -11.52 6.01 -7.36
N GLY A 95 -11.14 5.76 -6.11
CA GLY A 95 -11.92 4.91 -5.21
C GLY A 95 -11.88 3.41 -5.53
N HIS A 96 -10.88 2.92 -6.28
CA HIS A 96 -10.80 1.49 -6.63
C HIS A 96 -10.73 0.58 -5.39
N MET A 97 -10.06 1.03 -4.31
CA MET A 97 -9.87 0.21 -3.10
C MET A 97 -10.93 0.44 -2.02
N ASN A 98 -11.99 1.19 -2.32
CA ASN A 98 -13.11 1.42 -1.40
C ASN A 98 -14.09 0.25 -1.43
#